data_AF-A0A9C9GDG3-F1
#
_entry.id   AF-A0A9C9GDG3-F1
#
_cell.length_a   1.000
_cell.length_b   1.000
_cell.length_c   1.000
_cell.angle_alpha   90.00
_cell.angle_beta   90.00
_cell.angle_gamma   90.00
#
_symmetry.space_group_name_H-M   'P 1'
#
loop_
_entity.id
_entity.type
_entity.pdbx_description
1 polymer ?
#
loop_
_entity_poly.entity_id
_entity_poly.type
_entity_poly.pdbx_seq_one_letter_code
_entity_poly.pdbx_strand_id
1 'polypeptide(L)'
;MKLWPSRKRILHGIKSIKIVGNQALITTHCNEKFTVYNSKNSRAARHLRNKWDMQICRACNIPSWKIEKFKSTRFSQSYGSNLAEKDSEE
;
A
#
# COMPACT_ATOMS: atom_id res chain seq x y z
N MET A 1 1.51 -4.38 -5.03
CA MET A 1 1.81 -2.96 -5.37
C MET A 1 2.26 -2.24 -4.08
N LYS A 2 3.43 -1.57 -4.06
CA LYS A 2 4.04 -0.98 -2.84
C LYS A 2 3.68 0.51 -2.65
N LEU A 3 2.42 0.79 -2.32
CA LEU A 3 1.90 2.15 -2.11
C LEU A 3 1.04 2.21 -0.83
N TRP A 4 1.08 3.34 -0.12
CA TRP A 4 0.33 3.53 1.13
C TRP A 4 -0.46 4.84 1.17
N PRO A 5 -1.77 4.81 1.47
CA PRO A 5 -2.56 6.02 1.64
C PRO A 5 -2.49 6.53 3.07
N SER A 6 -1.97 7.74 3.26
CA SER A 6 -1.97 8.43 4.55
C SER A 6 -3.39 8.90 4.94
N ARG A 7 -3.61 9.15 6.24
CA ARG A 7 -4.87 9.74 6.75
C ARG A 7 -5.18 11.09 6.09
N LYS A 8 -4.15 11.82 5.67
CA LYS A 8 -4.24 13.09 4.94
C LYS A 8 -4.58 12.94 3.44
N ARG A 9 -4.92 11.74 2.97
CA ARG A 9 -5.22 11.43 1.54
C ARG A 9 -4.03 11.67 0.61
N ILE A 10 -2.82 11.51 1.16
CA ILE A 10 -1.55 11.57 0.44
C ILE A 10 -1.07 10.13 0.19
N LEU A 11 -0.70 9.83 -1.05
CA LEU A 11 -0.16 8.54 -1.46
C LEU A 11 1.36 8.51 -1.30
N HIS A 12 1.86 7.58 -0.49
CA HIS A 12 3.27 7.36 -0.23
C HIS A 12 3.78 6.11 -0.95
N GLY A 13 5.04 6.15 -1.37
CA GLY A 13 5.75 4.97 -1.84
C GLY A 13 6.26 4.17 -0.65
N ILE A 14 6.00 2.86 -0.62
CA ILE A 14 6.52 2.00 0.44
C ILE A 14 7.90 1.47 0.05
N LYS A 15 8.89 1.70 0.94
CA LYS A 15 10.26 1.18 0.82
C LYS A 15 10.34 -0.25 1.34
N SER A 16 9.83 -0.49 2.55
CA SER A 16 9.80 -1.83 3.16
C SER A 16 8.54 -2.05 3.99
N ILE A 17 8.14 -3.32 4.10
CA ILE A 17 7.06 -3.79 4.95
C ILE A 17 7.61 -4.97 5.73
N LYS A 18 7.47 -4.94 7.06
CA LYS A 18 7.79 -6.07 7.93
C LYS A 18 6.52 -6.48 8.66
N ILE A 19 6.02 -7.68 8.40
CA ILE A 19 4.84 -8.22 9.08
C ILE A 19 5.30 -8.84 10.40
N VAL A 20 4.63 -8.48 11.50
CA VAL A 20 4.89 -8.96 12.85
C VAL A 20 3.54 -9.32 13.47
N GLY A 21 3.20 -10.61 13.44
CA GLY A 21 1.89 -11.10 13.87
C GLY A 21 0.75 -10.47 13.07
N ASN A 22 -0.20 -9.84 13.76
CA ASN A 22 -1.34 -9.15 13.15
C ASN A 22 -1.05 -7.67 12.78
N GLN A 23 0.20 -7.25 12.87
CA GLN A 23 0.62 -5.89 12.54
C GLN A 23 1.67 -5.90 11.43
N ALA A 24 1.79 -4.78 10.73
CA ALA A 24 2.83 -4.55 9.74
C ALA A 24 3.53 -3.22 10.06
N LEU A 25 4.85 -3.29 10.19
CA LEU A 25 5.72 -2.12 10.26
C LEU A 25 6.06 -1.68 8.85
N ILE A 26 5.62 -0.48 8.47
CA ILE A 26 5.81 0.07 7.15
C ILE A 26 6.85 1.18 7.23
N THR A 27 7.81 1.15 6.31
CA THR A 27 8.75 2.26 6.06
C THR A 27 8.52 2.80 4.67
N THR A 28 8.27 4.09 4.55
CA THR A 28 8.07 4.78 3.27
C THR A 28 9.38 5.26 2.67
N HIS A 29 9.36 5.65 1.40
CA HIS A 29 10.51 6.29 0.74
C HIS A 29 10.85 7.67 1.32
N CYS A 30 9.89 8.35 1.96
CA CYS A 30 10.14 9.61 2.68
C CYS A 30 10.62 9.38 4.13
N ASN A 31 11.06 8.15 4.47
CA ASN A 31 11.57 7.74 5.77
C ASN A 31 10.55 7.78 6.93
N GLU A 32 9.26 7.92 6.65
CA GLU A 32 8.23 7.73 7.67
C GLU A 32 8.12 6.25 8.03
N LYS A 33 8.06 5.96 9.33
CA LYS A 33 7.90 4.62 9.89
C LYS A 33 6.64 4.57 10.75
N PHE A 34 5.78 3.60 10.50
CA PHE A 34 4.55 3.44 11.28
C PHE A 34 4.08 2.00 11.28
N THR A 35 3.37 1.64 12.35
CA THR A 35 2.77 0.31 12.52
C THR A 35 1.29 0.36 12.20
N VAL A 36 0.81 -0.63 11.45
CA VAL A 36 -0.60 -0.74 11.03
C VAL A 36 -1.10 -2.15 11.25
N TYR A 37 -2.38 -2.30 11.54
CA TYR A 37 -3.01 -3.62 11.60
C TYR A 37 -3.16 -4.24 10.21
N ASN A 38 -2.91 -5.54 10.11
CA ASN A 38 -3.11 -6.31 8.91
C ASN A 38 -4.61 -6.67 8.74
N SER A 39 -5.42 -5.67 8.39
CA SER A 39 -6.87 -5.84 8.24
C SER A 39 -7.39 -5.42 6.87
N LYS A 40 -8.17 -6.32 6.24
CA LYS A 40 -8.89 -6.09 4.97
C LYS A 40 -10.00 -5.02 5.08
N ASN A 41 -10.48 -4.78 6.30
CA ASN A 41 -11.53 -3.80 6.60
C ASN A 41 -10.99 -2.46 7.07
N SER A 42 -9.66 -2.29 7.08
CA SER A 42 -9.03 -1.04 7.49
C SER A 42 -9.39 0.12 6.57
N ARG A 43 -9.33 1.34 7.12
CA ARG A 43 -9.49 2.59 6.35
C ARG A 43 -8.50 2.68 5.20
N ALA A 44 -7.26 2.20 5.38
CA ALA A 44 -6.24 2.18 4.35
C ALA A 44 -6.60 1.21 3.21
N ALA A 45 -7.04 -0.02 3.55
CA ALA A 45 -7.48 -0.99 2.55
C ALA A 45 -8.67 -0.47 1.73
N ARG A 46 -9.63 0.22 2.37
CA ARG A 46 -10.75 0.86 1.68
C ARG A 46 -10.30 2.02 0.78
N HIS A 47 -9.34 2.84 1.21
CA HIS A 47 -8.77 3.91 0.39
C HIS A 47 -8.09 3.37 -0.87
N LEU A 48 -7.26 2.34 -0.74
CA LEU A 48 -6.60 1.70 -1.88
C LEU A 48 -7.61 1.11 -2.87
N ARG A 49 -8.67 0.45 -2.37
CA ARG A 49 -9.72 -0.12 -3.22
C ARG A 49 -10.48 0.94 -4.00
N ASN A 50 -10.92 1.99 -3.32
CA ASN A 50 -11.74 3.03 -3.92
C ASN A 50 -10.93 4.14 -4.58
N LYS A 51 -9.59 4.11 -4.46
CA LYS A 51 -8.65 5.11 -4.99
C LYS A 51 -9.01 6.54 -4.56
N TRP A 52 -9.33 6.70 -3.29
CA TRP A 52 -9.71 8.00 -2.71
C TRP A 52 -8.53 8.92 -2.39
N ASP A 53 -7.35 8.60 -2.92
CA ASP A 53 -6.13 9.38 -2.73
C ASP A 53 -6.16 10.60 -3.64
N MET A 54 -5.98 11.78 -3.03
CA MET A 54 -6.11 13.06 -3.72
C MET A 54 -4.76 13.62 -4.15
N GLN A 55 -3.69 13.27 -3.43
CA GLN A 55 -2.37 13.86 -3.64
C GLN A 55 -1.27 12.81 -3.53
N ILE A 56 -0.12 13.09 -4.16
CA ILE A 56 1.05 12.22 -4.17
C ILE A 56 2.13 12.86 -3.31
N CYS A 57 2.79 12.06 -2.47
CA CYS A 57 3.89 12.55 -1.65
C CYS A 57 5.07 12.96 -2.55
N ARG A 58 5.42 14.25 -2.55
CA ARG A 58 6.56 14.78 -3.31
C ARG A 58 7.90 14.19 -2.85
N ALA A 59 8.07 14.02 -1.54
CA ALA A 59 9.29 13.45 -0.95
C ALA A 59 9.50 11.96 -1.29
N CYS A 60 8.42 11.21 -1.54
CA CYS A 60 8.54 9.82 -1.97
C CYS A 60 9.00 9.67 -3.43
N ASN A 61 8.96 10.75 -4.22
CA ASN A 61 9.28 10.78 -5.65
C ASN A 61 8.76 9.54 -6.41
N ILE A 62 7.45 9.29 -6.31
CA ILE A 62 6.83 8.11 -6.89
C ILE A 62 6.84 8.26 -8.43
N PRO A 63 7.43 7.32 -9.19
CA PRO A 63 7.45 7.41 -10.64
C PRO A 63 6.03 7.43 -11.25
N SER A 64 5.84 8.19 -12.33
CA SER A 64 4.57 8.33 -13.06
C SER A 64 3.97 6.99 -13.47
N TRP A 65 4.78 6.09 -14.04
CA TRP A 65 4.34 4.76 -14.46
C TRP A 65 3.73 3.94 -13.30
N LYS A 66 4.24 4.11 -12.08
CA LYS A 66 3.75 3.38 -10.89
C LYS A 66 2.39 3.93 -10.45
N ILE A 67 2.20 5.24 -10.61
CA ILE A 67 0.93 5.93 -10.35
C ILE A 67 -0.11 5.52 -11.40
N GLU A 68 0.27 5.48 -12.68
CA GLU A 68 -0.59 5.02 -13.77
C GLU A 68 -1.02 3.57 -13.57
N LYS A 69 -0.07 2.68 -13.24
CA LYS A 69 -0.36 1.29 -12.88
C LYS A 69 -1.34 1.19 -11.72
N PHE A 70 -1.21 2.05 -10.71
CA PHE A 70 -2.16 2.11 -9.60
C PHE A 70 -3.55 2.58 -10.03
N LYS A 71 -3.62 3.59 -10.89
CA LYS A 71 -4.88 4.09 -11.44
C LYS A 71 -5.57 3.07 -12.36
N SER A 72 -4.82 2.27 -13.12
CA SER A 72 -5.41 1.24 -14.00
C SER A 72 -5.80 -0.04 -13.26
N THR A 73 -5.08 -0.40 -12.19
CA THR A 73 -5.35 -1.64 -11.43
C THR A 73 -6.69 -1.56 -10.68
N ARG A 74 -7.59 -2.52 -10.89
CA ARG A 74 -8.81 -2.67 -10.08
C ARG A 74 -8.55 -3.58 -8.89
N PHE A 75 -8.77 -3.09 -7.68
CA PHE A 75 -8.60 -3.85 -6.45
C PHE A 75 -9.95 -4.38 -5.97
N SER A 76 -10.20 -5.69 -6.13
CA SER A 76 -11.33 -6.37 -5.47
C SER A 76 -10.95 -6.78 -4.04
N GLN A 77 -11.93 -7.19 -3.22
CA GLN A 77 -11.66 -7.79 -1.90
C GLN A 77 -10.89 -9.12 -2.00
N SER A 78 -11.04 -9.83 -3.12
CA SER A 78 -10.28 -11.04 -3.46
C SER A 78 -8.90 -10.72 -4.08
N TYR A 79 -8.60 -9.46 -4.39
CA TYR A 79 -7.34 -9.11 -5.03
C TYR A 79 -6.19 -9.35 -4.05
N GLY A 80 -5.32 -10.32 -4.39
CA GLY A 80 -4.19 -10.73 -3.56
C GLY A 80 -4.45 -11.92 -2.65
N SER A 81 -5.61 -12.59 -2.71
CA SER A 81 -5.82 -13.87 -2.01
C SER A 81 -4.89 -14.97 -2.52
N ASN A 82 -4.57 -14.98 -3.82
CA ASN A 82 -3.63 -15.94 -4.42
C ASN A 82 -2.15 -15.55 -4.29
N LEU A 83 -1.82 -14.43 -3.65
CA LEU A 83 -0.40 -14.05 -3.48
C LEU A 83 0.30 -14.86 -2.38
N ALA A 84 -0.44 -15.36 -1.40
CA ALA A 84 0.11 -16.17 -0.31
C ALA A 84 0.59 -17.56 -0.78
N GLU A 85 0.11 -18.05 -1.94
CA GLU A 85 0.50 -19.36 -2.46
C GLU A 85 1.85 -19.34 -3.21
N LYS A 86 2.31 -18.16 -3.65
CA LYS A 86 3.53 -18.03 -4.47
C LYS A 86 4.81 -17.78 -3.69
N ASP A 87 4.74 -17.42 -2.41
CA ASP A 87 5.91 -17.18 -1.56
C ASP A 87 6.42 -18.48 -0.87
N SER A 88 5.81 -19.64 -1.17
CA SER A 88 6.16 -20.97 -0.63
C SER A 88 6.85 -21.90 -1.65
N GLU A 89 7.11 -21.42 -2.86
CA GLU A 89 7.86 -22.14 -3.90
C GLU A 89 9.03 -21.27 -4.38
N GLU A 90 10.05 -21.09 -3.55
CA GLU A 90 11.41 -20.69 -3.95
C GLU A 90 12.42 -21.07 -2.86
#